data_AF-A0AAD9RER6-F1
#
_entry.id   AF-A0AAD9RER6-F1
#
_cell.length_a   1.000
_cell.length_b   1.000
_cell.length_c   1.000
_cell.angle_alpha   90.00
_cell.angle_beta   90.00
_cell.angle_gamma   90.00
#
_symmetry.space_group_name_H-M   'P 1'
#
loop_
_entity.id
_entity.type
_entity.pdbx_description
1 polymer ?
#
loop_
_entity_poly.entity_id
_entity_poly.type
_entity_poly.pdbx_seq_one_letter_code
_entity_poly.pdbx_strand_id
1 'polypeptide(L)'
;MVHSRWLTTANRILTLYVATTNPSYNLKTLVEYVMKVYAPVWFSIKMQSSFKDGAKHIFKMISFSRYLPENLKSVIDAVIERNSFFAHPENLLVSMLFDTRSHVRELSLKRILKARVNDVSARVRVFKIPKLNFSAEDYIDVIVWNECQVTSPPILFKYSNEELIRIVQNNDLQVDDFLCHTQAVERCVKSVTEVSQRVIGPEARHGFIKNRIESRNQMPSFNYKSQFFVK
;
A
#
# COMPACT_ATOMS: atom_id res chain seq x y z
N MET A 1 23.89 6.65 0.18
CA MET A 1 22.62 6.40 0.87
C MET A 1 21.52 7.13 0.09
N VAL A 2 20.74 6.44 -0.74
CA VAL A 2 19.70 7.11 -1.56
C VAL A 2 18.46 7.29 -0.69
N HIS A 3 18.27 8.50 -0.16
CA HIS A 3 17.00 8.87 0.49
C HIS A 3 15.87 8.87 -0.54
N SER A 4 14.68 8.46 -0.09
CA SER A 4 13.48 8.47 -0.92
C SER A 4 13.23 9.86 -1.50
N ARG A 5 12.82 9.94 -2.78
CA ARG A 5 12.54 11.21 -3.50
C ARG A 5 11.65 12.17 -2.70
N TRP A 6 10.77 11.60 -1.88
CA TRP A 6 9.75 12.32 -1.14
C TRP A 6 10.33 13.02 0.10
N LEU A 7 11.28 12.40 0.80
CA LEU A 7 12.01 13.04 1.90
C LEU A 7 12.83 14.24 1.38
N THR A 8 13.40 14.12 0.18
CA THR A 8 14.13 15.21 -0.47
C THR A 8 13.24 16.42 -0.73
N THR A 9 11.98 16.20 -1.15
CA THR A 9 11.05 17.31 -1.45
C THR A 9 10.60 18.01 -0.17
N ALA A 10 10.22 17.25 0.86
CA ALA A 10 9.87 17.80 2.17
C ALA A 10 11.03 18.61 2.77
N ASN A 11 12.25 18.06 2.77
CA ASN A 11 13.43 18.76 3.27
C ASN A 11 13.69 20.06 2.49
N ARG A 12 13.57 20.04 1.16
CA ARG A 12 13.73 21.25 0.34
C ARG A 12 12.70 22.33 0.67
N ILE A 13 11.44 21.95 0.89
CA ILE A 13 10.38 22.89 1.29
C ILE A 13 10.73 23.51 2.65
N LEU A 14 11.16 22.71 3.63
CA LEU A 14 11.54 23.19 4.95
C LEU A 14 12.78 24.10 4.89
N THR A 15 13.81 23.74 4.12
CA THR A 15 15.00 24.59 3.93
C THR A 15 14.64 25.90 3.26
N LEU A 16 13.80 25.87 2.22
CA LEU A 16 13.34 27.08 1.55
C LEU A 16 12.60 28.01 2.51
N TYR A 17 11.75 27.46 3.37
CA TYR A 17 11.03 28.23 4.39
C TYR A 17 11.98 28.92 5.37
N VAL A 18 12.95 28.19 5.94
CA VAL A 18 13.92 28.76 6.89
C VAL A 18 14.79 29.84 6.24
N ALA A 19 15.14 29.67 4.96
CA ALA A 19 15.95 30.65 4.22
C ALA A 19 15.16 31.89 3.75
N THR A 20 13.84 31.92 3.89
CA THR A 20 12.99 33.02 3.40
C THR A 20 12.53 33.91 4.55
N THR A 21 12.95 35.18 4.56
CA THR A 21 12.62 36.13 5.63
C THR A 21 11.10 36.40 5.76
N ASN A 22 10.39 36.50 4.63
CA ASN A 22 8.95 36.73 4.57
C ASN A 22 8.26 35.67 3.69
N PRO A 23 8.04 34.45 4.22
CA PRO A 23 7.54 33.34 3.41
C PRO A 23 6.09 33.58 2.98
N SER A 24 5.79 33.25 1.73
CA SER A 24 4.44 33.38 1.16
C SER A 24 3.44 32.48 1.89
N TYR A 25 2.15 32.84 1.78
CA TYR A 25 1.07 32.02 2.34
C TYR A 25 1.16 30.56 1.86
N ASN A 26 1.34 30.35 0.56
CA ASN A 26 1.46 29.01 -0.03
C ASN A 26 2.63 28.21 0.54
N LEU A 27 3.79 28.86 0.77
CA LEU A 27 4.95 28.19 1.38
C LEU A 27 4.66 27.80 2.83
N LYS A 28 4.02 28.67 3.61
CA LYS A 28 3.56 28.35 4.97
C LYS A 28 2.61 27.16 4.98
N THR A 29 1.62 27.14 4.08
CA THR A 29 0.68 26.02 3.95
C THR A 29 1.39 24.70 3.66
N LEU A 30 2.36 24.69 2.74
CA LEU A 30 3.13 23.48 2.44
C LEU A 30 3.96 23.00 3.63
N VAL A 31 4.61 23.93 4.34
CA VAL A 31 5.39 23.62 5.56
C VAL A 31 4.50 23.05 6.65
N GLU A 32 3.34 23.66 6.88
CA GLU A 32 2.36 23.15 7.83
C GLU A 32 1.91 21.74 7.46
N TYR A 33 1.63 21.47 6.19
CA TYR A 33 1.28 20.13 5.73
C TYR A 33 2.42 19.13 5.95
N VAL A 34 3.67 19.53 5.68
CA VAL A 34 4.85 18.70 5.93
C VAL A 34 4.94 18.34 7.41
N MET A 35 4.75 19.30 8.31
CA MET A 35 4.90 19.12 9.76
C MET A 35 3.73 18.40 10.42
N LYS A 36 2.49 18.67 9.98
CA LYS A 36 1.27 18.12 10.60
C LYS A 36 0.85 16.78 10.03
N VAL A 37 1.11 16.52 8.74
CA VAL A 37 0.62 15.33 8.04
C VAL A 37 1.76 14.44 7.60
N TYR A 38 2.62 14.95 6.71
CA TYR A 38 3.59 14.11 6.00
C TYR A 38 4.64 13.50 6.94
N ALA A 39 5.34 14.32 7.74
CA ALA A 39 6.40 13.83 8.61
C ALA A 39 5.86 12.86 9.70
N PRO A 40 4.77 13.17 10.43
CA PRO A 40 4.20 12.24 11.42
C PRO A 40 3.76 10.90 10.84
N VAL A 41 3.13 10.89 9.65
CA VAL A 41 2.72 9.65 8.97
C VAL A 41 3.96 8.88 8.50
N TRP A 42 4.96 9.57 7.94
CA TRP A 42 6.22 8.94 7.53
C TRP A 42 6.94 8.27 8.71
N PHE A 43 7.04 8.94 9.86
CA PHE A 43 7.60 8.34 11.08
C PHE A 43 6.76 7.16 11.56
N SER A 44 5.43 7.28 11.54
CA SER A 44 4.53 6.17 11.88
C SER A 44 4.80 4.94 11.01
N ILE A 45 4.96 5.11 9.70
CA ILE A 45 5.29 4.02 8.77
C ILE A 45 6.66 3.42 9.07
N LYS A 46 7.66 4.22 9.48
CA LYS A 46 8.98 3.69 9.83
C LYS A 46 8.98 2.92 11.14
N MET A 47 8.26 3.40 12.15
CA MET A 47 8.16 2.74 13.46
C MET A 47 7.26 1.50 13.41
N GLN A 48 6.17 1.57 12.66
CA GLN A 48 5.17 0.50 12.52
C GLN A 48 5.17 0.04 11.06
N SER A 49 6.30 -0.52 10.64
CA SER A 49 6.55 -0.82 9.23
C SER A 49 5.90 -2.11 8.76
N SER A 50 5.29 -2.90 9.65
CA SER A 50 4.62 -4.13 9.28
C SER A 50 3.39 -3.87 8.40
N PHE A 51 3.14 -4.77 7.45
CA PHE A 51 1.95 -4.76 6.58
C PHE A 51 0.64 -4.68 7.36
N LYS A 52 0.60 -5.25 8.58
CA LYS A 52 -0.57 -5.23 9.45
C LYS A 52 -0.97 -3.82 9.92
N ASP A 53 -0.08 -2.83 9.81
CA ASP A 53 -0.37 -1.44 10.15
C ASP A 53 -0.67 -0.57 8.93
N GLY A 54 -0.61 -1.12 7.70
CA GLY A 54 -0.80 -0.38 6.46
C GLY A 54 -2.11 0.41 6.41
N ALA A 55 -3.23 -0.21 6.77
CA ALA A 55 -4.53 0.45 6.80
C ALA A 55 -4.60 1.58 7.85
N LYS A 56 -3.94 1.39 9.01
CA LYS A 56 -3.88 2.39 10.08
C LYS A 56 -3.10 3.63 9.63
N HIS A 57 -2.07 3.46 8.80
CA HIS A 57 -1.32 4.59 8.23
C HIS A 57 -2.15 5.42 7.26
N ILE A 58 -3.00 4.77 6.44
CA ILE A 58 -3.96 5.49 5.58
C ILE A 58 -4.94 6.29 6.43
N PHE A 59 -5.51 5.66 7.47
CA PHE A 59 -6.41 6.34 8.39
C PHE A 59 -5.74 7.55 9.07
N LYS A 60 -4.52 7.40 9.61
CA LYS A 60 -3.74 8.52 10.18
C LYS A 60 -3.56 9.67 9.18
N MET A 61 -3.28 9.38 7.91
CA MET A 61 -3.14 10.41 6.87
C MET A 61 -4.46 11.16 6.61
N ILE A 62 -5.59 10.47 6.64
CA ILE A 62 -6.92 11.09 6.57
C ILE A 62 -7.15 11.98 7.79
N SER A 63 -6.99 11.45 9.00
CA SER A 63 -7.23 12.19 10.24
C SER A 63 -6.37 13.45 10.33
N PHE A 64 -5.08 13.34 10.02
CA PHE A 64 -4.16 14.48 10.09
C PHE A 64 -4.40 15.52 9.01
N SER A 65 -5.01 15.17 7.87
CA SER A 65 -5.31 16.15 6.81
C SER A 65 -6.63 16.90 7.03
N ARG A 66 -7.45 16.52 8.03
CA ARG A 66 -8.78 17.13 8.24
C ARG A 66 -8.75 18.61 8.64
N TYR A 67 -7.63 19.14 9.14
CA TYR A 67 -7.50 20.57 9.48
C TYR A 67 -7.43 21.50 8.26
N LEU A 68 -7.15 20.95 7.07
CA LEU A 68 -7.01 21.76 5.86
C LEU A 68 -8.32 22.45 5.48
N PRO A 69 -8.28 23.59 4.77
CA PRO A 69 -9.48 24.17 4.16
C PRO A 69 -10.01 23.29 3.02
N GLU A 70 -11.30 23.43 2.70
CA GLU A 70 -12.02 22.51 1.80
C GLU A 70 -11.41 22.41 0.40
N ASN A 71 -10.94 23.54 -0.15
CA ASN A 71 -10.25 23.58 -1.43
C ASN A 71 -9.00 22.70 -1.44
N LEU A 72 -8.22 22.68 -0.35
CA LEU A 72 -7.02 21.85 -0.23
C LEU A 72 -7.36 20.40 0.14
N LYS A 73 -8.41 20.17 0.96
CA LYS A 73 -8.90 18.81 1.23
C LYS A 73 -9.24 18.08 -0.06
N SER A 74 -9.98 18.70 -0.98
CA SER A 74 -10.35 18.06 -2.24
C SER A 74 -9.14 17.54 -3.04
N VAL A 75 -8.04 18.30 -3.05
CA VAL A 75 -6.78 17.91 -3.72
C VAL A 75 -6.09 16.78 -2.97
N ILE A 76 -6.00 16.88 -1.65
CA ILE A 76 -5.34 15.87 -0.81
C ILE A 76 -6.13 14.56 -0.78
N ASP A 77 -7.45 14.62 -0.69
CA ASP A 77 -8.35 13.45 -0.66
C ASP A 77 -8.22 12.65 -1.95
N ALA A 78 -8.20 13.33 -3.10
CA ALA A 78 -7.94 12.69 -4.39
C ALA A 78 -6.52 12.07 -4.48
N VAL A 79 -5.53 12.59 -3.74
CA VAL A 79 -4.19 11.99 -3.66
C VAL A 79 -4.18 10.78 -2.72
N ILE A 80 -4.82 10.87 -1.56
CA ILE A 80 -4.93 9.78 -0.58
C ILE A 80 -5.64 8.59 -1.24
N GLU A 81 -6.80 8.84 -1.86
CA GLU A 81 -7.62 7.82 -2.48
C GLU A 81 -6.85 7.07 -3.56
N ARG A 82 -6.18 7.77 -4.48
CA ARG A 82 -5.35 7.14 -5.53
C ARG A 82 -4.20 6.26 -5.01
N ASN A 83 -3.74 6.49 -3.78
CA ASN A 83 -2.63 5.73 -3.19
C ASN A 83 -3.09 4.75 -2.09
N SER A 84 -4.39 4.58 -1.90
CA SER A 84 -4.97 3.83 -0.78
C SER A 84 -5.03 2.32 -1.00
N PHE A 85 -3.99 1.73 -1.59
CA PHE A 85 -3.89 0.28 -1.81
C PHE A 85 -4.03 -0.51 -0.50
N PHE A 86 -3.49 0.01 0.61
CA PHE A 86 -3.63 -0.62 1.94
C PHE A 86 -5.02 -0.48 2.57
N ALA A 87 -5.90 0.36 2.01
CA ALA A 87 -7.31 0.40 2.40
C ALA A 87 -8.14 -0.71 1.75
N HIS A 88 -7.58 -1.47 0.79
CA HIS A 88 -8.28 -2.58 0.15
C HIS A 88 -8.86 -3.56 1.21
N PRO A 89 -10.08 -4.10 1.02
CA PRO A 89 -10.73 -4.96 2.01
C PRO A 89 -9.85 -6.09 2.54
N GLU A 90 -9.08 -6.75 1.66
CA GLU A 90 -8.16 -7.82 2.07
C GLU A 90 -7.08 -7.34 3.06
N ASN A 91 -6.48 -6.18 2.79
CA ASN A 91 -5.43 -5.59 3.65
C ASN A 91 -6.04 -5.11 4.97
N LEU A 92 -7.23 -4.53 4.91
CA LEU A 92 -7.95 -4.05 6.09
C LEU A 92 -8.37 -5.20 7.01
N LEU A 93 -8.89 -6.31 6.46
CA LEU A 93 -9.21 -7.52 7.23
C LEU A 93 -7.99 -8.11 7.92
N VAL A 94 -6.85 -8.13 7.24
CA VAL A 94 -5.58 -8.55 7.82
C VAL A 94 -5.20 -7.62 8.98
N SER A 95 -5.22 -6.30 8.80
CA SER A 95 -4.96 -5.35 9.89
C SER A 95 -5.89 -5.56 11.09
N MET A 96 -7.17 -5.82 10.85
CA MET A 96 -8.17 -6.08 11.88
C MET A 96 -7.92 -7.40 12.64
N LEU A 97 -7.38 -8.44 11.98
CA LEU A 97 -7.03 -9.70 12.66
C LEU A 97 -5.89 -9.52 13.67
N PHE A 98 -4.99 -8.57 13.44
CA PHE A 98 -3.90 -8.23 14.34
C PHE A 98 -4.25 -7.08 15.32
N ASP A 99 -5.51 -6.65 15.38
CA ASP A 99 -5.95 -5.60 16.31
C ASP A 99 -5.90 -6.11 17.75
N THR A 100 -5.60 -5.21 18.70
CA THR A 100 -5.58 -5.55 20.13
C THR A 100 -6.99 -5.80 20.68
N ARG A 101 -8.01 -5.21 20.06
CA ARG A 101 -9.43 -5.31 20.45
C ARG A 101 -10.04 -6.62 19.95
N SER A 102 -10.58 -7.42 20.86
CA SER A 102 -11.19 -8.73 20.54
C SER A 102 -12.34 -8.62 19.53
N HIS A 103 -13.26 -7.69 19.75
CA HIS A 103 -14.43 -7.50 18.88
C HIS A 103 -14.04 -7.17 17.42
N VAL A 104 -12.92 -6.48 17.20
CA VAL A 104 -12.40 -6.16 15.86
C VAL A 104 -11.86 -7.40 15.17
N ARG A 105 -11.09 -8.22 15.91
CA ARG A 105 -10.58 -9.50 15.39
C ARG A 105 -11.72 -10.45 15.02
N GLU A 106 -12.73 -10.55 15.89
CA GLU A 106 -13.93 -11.36 15.64
C GLU A 106 -14.72 -10.88 14.42
N LEU A 107 -14.88 -9.55 14.26
CA LEU A 107 -15.53 -8.97 13.10
C LEU A 107 -14.77 -9.30 11.81
N SER A 108 -13.44 -9.22 11.84
CA SER A 108 -12.59 -9.61 10.70
C SER A 108 -12.75 -11.08 10.35
N LEU A 109 -12.67 -11.97 11.34
CA LEU A 109 -12.85 -13.40 11.17
C LEU A 109 -14.19 -13.73 10.50
N LYS A 110 -15.29 -13.14 11.01
CA LYS A 110 -16.64 -13.33 10.42
C LYS A 110 -16.68 -12.92 8.95
N ARG A 111 -16.06 -11.79 8.59
CA ARG A 111 -15.99 -11.31 7.20
C ARG A 111 -15.14 -12.21 6.32
N ILE A 112 -14.00 -12.71 6.82
CA ILE A 112 -13.13 -13.63 6.09
C ILE A 112 -13.84 -14.96 5.81
N LEU A 113 -14.48 -15.56 6.83
CA LEU A 113 -15.21 -16.81 6.67
C LEU A 113 -16.34 -16.66 5.64
N LYS A 114 -17.10 -15.55 5.70
CA LYS A 114 -18.12 -15.24 4.68
C LYS A 114 -17.51 -15.08 3.28
N ALA A 115 -16.35 -14.42 3.18
CA ALA A 115 -15.67 -14.24 1.90
C ALA A 115 -15.17 -15.56 1.30
N ARG A 116 -14.67 -16.50 2.12
CA ARG A 116 -14.24 -17.83 1.68
C ARG A 116 -15.39 -18.66 1.09
N VAL A 117 -16.58 -18.60 1.70
CA VAL A 117 -17.77 -19.30 1.17
C VAL A 117 -18.20 -18.73 -0.19
N ASN A 118 -18.04 -17.42 -0.38
CA ASN A 118 -18.39 -16.73 -1.61
C ASN A 118 -17.29 -16.76 -2.70
N ASP A 119 -16.11 -17.30 -2.41
CA ASP A 119 -14.98 -17.38 -3.34
C ASP A 119 -15.17 -18.56 -4.32
N VAL A 120 -16.27 -18.53 -5.08
CA VAL A 120 -16.75 -19.65 -5.93
C VAL A 120 -16.12 -19.63 -7.33
N SER A 121 -15.29 -18.64 -7.66
CA SER A 121 -14.88 -18.40 -9.04
C SER A 121 -13.36 -18.45 -9.23
N ALA A 122 -12.88 -19.37 -10.08
CA ALA A 122 -11.51 -19.43 -10.62
C ALA A 122 -11.10 -18.23 -11.49
N ARG A 123 -11.75 -17.07 -11.31
CA ARG A 123 -11.47 -15.83 -12.05
C ARG A 123 -10.34 -15.09 -11.36
N VAL A 124 -9.47 -14.50 -12.17
CA VAL A 124 -8.42 -13.60 -11.69
C VAL A 124 -9.06 -12.46 -10.92
N ARG A 125 -8.64 -12.26 -9.66
CA ARG A 125 -9.12 -11.17 -8.81
C ARG A 125 -8.68 -9.83 -9.40
N VAL A 126 -9.61 -8.90 -9.54
CA VAL A 126 -9.31 -7.54 -10.00
C VAL A 126 -9.11 -6.67 -8.77
N PHE A 127 -7.87 -6.20 -8.56
CA PHE A 127 -7.56 -5.29 -7.47
C PHE A 127 -8.08 -3.89 -7.82
N LYS A 128 -9.16 -3.46 -7.15
CA LYS A 128 -9.75 -2.12 -7.30
C LYS A 128 -9.50 -1.31 -6.05
N ILE A 129 -9.05 -0.07 -6.22
CA ILE A 129 -8.89 0.85 -5.11
C ILE A 129 -10.30 1.17 -4.57
N PRO A 130 -10.55 0.98 -3.26
CA PRO A 130 -11.85 1.25 -2.67
C PRO A 130 -12.08 2.76 -2.54
N LYS A 131 -13.36 3.16 -2.58
CA LYS A 131 -13.74 4.52 -2.21
C LYS A 131 -13.57 4.71 -0.71
N LEU A 132 -12.86 5.78 -0.34
CA LEU A 132 -12.55 6.06 1.06
C LEU A 132 -13.67 6.83 1.74
N ASN A 133 -13.90 6.50 3.00
CA ASN A 133 -14.74 7.27 3.92
C ASN A 133 -13.85 8.26 4.69
N PHE A 134 -13.82 9.52 4.24
CA PHE A 134 -13.04 10.58 4.88
C PHE A 134 -13.62 11.06 6.22
N SER A 135 -14.82 10.63 6.57
CA SER A 135 -15.49 10.91 7.85
C SER A 135 -15.36 9.76 8.85
N ALA A 136 -14.54 8.74 8.56
CA ALA A 136 -14.33 7.62 9.46
C ALA A 136 -13.69 8.07 10.79
N GLU A 137 -14.19 7.52 11.90
CA GLU A 137 -13.63 7.72 13.24
C GLU A 137 -12.62 6.63 13.61
N ASP A 138 -12.68 5.48 12.94
CA ASP A 138 -11.79 4.35 13.11
C ASP A 138 -11.27 3.88 11.73
N TYR A 139 -10.07 3.30 11.71
CA TYR A 139 -9.50 2.73 10.49
C TYR A 139 -10.34 1.58 9.92
N ILE A 140 -11.13 0.91 10.77
CA ILE A 140 -12.05 -0.17 10.37
C ILE A 140 -13.10 0.33 9.37
N ASP A 141 -13.49 1.61 9.47
CA ASP A 141 -14.54 2.23 8.67
C ASP A 141 -13.99 3.13 7.56
N VAL A 142 -12.69 3.02 7.27
CA VAL A 142 -12.00 3.83 6.25
C VAL A 142 -12.50 3.55 4.83
N ILE A 143 -13.19 2.43 4.62
CA ILE A 143 -13.83 2.07 3.35
C ILE A 143 -15.34 1.93 3.50
N VAL A 144 -16.05 2.17 2.41
CA VAL A 144 -17.48 1.84 2.31
C VAL A 144 -17.62 0.34 2.02
N TRP A 145 -17.76 -0.46 3.08
CA TRP A 145 -17.82 -1.94 2.98
C TRP A 145 -18.90 -2.47 2.03
N ASN A 146 -20.03 -1.77 1.90
CA ASN A 146 -21.14 -2.17 1.03
C ASN A 146 -20.83 -1.98 -0.47
N GLU A 147 -19.89 -1.11 -0.82
CA GLU A 147 -19.50 -0.83 -2.21
C GLU A 147 -18.31 -1.70 -2.66
N CYS A 148 -17.65 -2.38 -1.71
CA CYS A 148 -16.44 -3.14 -1.95
C CYS A 148 -16.73 -4.64 -2.04
N GLN A 149 -16.17 -5.31 -3.05
CA GLN A 149 -16.14 -6.76 -3.08
C GLN A 149 -15.12 -7.27 -2.05
N VAL A 150 -15.60 -7.99 -1.04
CA VAL A 150 -14.74 -8.59 -0.01
C VAL A 150 -14.34 -10.00 -0.42
N THR A 151 -13.03 -10.21 -0.60
CA THR A 151 -12.41 -11.51 -0.91
C THR A 151 -11.54 -11.98 0.26
N SER A 152 -11.30 -13.29 0.37
CA SER A 152 -10.44 -13.83 1.42
C SER A 152 -8.99 -13.42 1.17
N PRO A 153 -8.28 -12.80 2.14
CA PRO A 153 -6.89 -12.38 1.97
C PRO A 153 -5.98 -13.56 1.56
N PRO A 154 -5.18 -13.45 0.49
CA PRO A 154 -4.32 -14.54 0.01
C PRO A 154 -3.35 -15.07 1.05
N ILE A 155 -2.87 -14.18 1.94
CA ILE A 155 -1.93 -14.56 3.00
C ILE A 155 -2.49 -15.57 4.00
N LEU A 156 -3.82 -15.61 4.11
CA LEU A 156 -4.51 -16.51 5.02
C LEU A 156 -4.81 -17.87 4.39
N PHE A 157 -4.54 -18.07 3.09
CA PHE A 157 -4.85 -19.31 2.38
C PHE A 157 -4.15 -20.55 2.95
N LYS A 158 -3.03 -20.36 3.67
CA LYS A 158 -2.33 -21.45 4.34
C LYS A 158 -3.05 -22.00 5.59
N TYR A 159 -4.09 -21.32 6.09
CA TYR A 159 -4.83 -21.71 7.29
C TYR A 159 -6.25 -22.18 6.96
N SER A 160 -6.68 -23.28 7.58
CA SER A 160 -8.07 -23.75 7.56
C SER A 160 -9.01 -22.80 8.30
N ASN A 161 -10.33 -22.99 8.14
CA ASN A 161 -11.31 -22.18 8.86
C ASN A 161 -11.24 -22.42 10.38
N GLU A 162 -11.07 -23.67 10.79
CA GLU A 162 -10.96 -24.09 12.19
C GLU A 162 -9.68 -23.53 12.83
N GLU A 163 -8.58 -23.53 12.09
CA GLU A 163 -7.31 -22.93 12.53
C GLU A 163 -7.47 -21.42 12.73
N LEU A 164 -8.08 -20.70 11.79
CA LEU A 164 -8.32 -19.26 11.93
C LEU A 164 -9.18 -18.93 13.16
N ILE A 165 -10.22 -19.73 13.44
CA ILE A 165 -11.06 -19.55 14.64
C ILE A 165 -10.22 -19.72 15.91
N ARG A 166 -9.42 -20.79 15.99
CA ARG A 166 -8.53 -21.03 17.15
C ARG A 166 -7.50 -19.92 17.33
N ILE A 167 -6.92 -19.46 16.24
CA ILE A 167 -5.92 -18.38 16.24
C ILE A 167 -6.50 -17.09 16.81
N VAL A 168 -7.71 -16.71 16.39
CA VAL A 168 -8.37 -15.49 16.87
C VAL A 168 -8.76 -15.59 18.35
N GLN A 169 -9.19 -16.78 18.80
CA GLN A 169 -9.52 -17.05 20.20
C GLN A 169 -8.29 -17.00 21.11
N ASN A 170 -7.18 -17.61 20.68
CA ASN A 170 -5.95 -17.71 21.45
C ASN A 170 -5.01 -16.49 21.28
N ASN A 171 -5.35 -15.58 20.35
CA ASN A 171 -4.55 -14.42 19.98
C ASN A 171 -3.11 -14.79 19.55
N ASP A 172 -2.96 -15.88 18.79
CA ASP A 172 -1.65 -16.44 18.39
C ASP A 172 -1.48 -16.47 16.87
N LEU A 173 -1.78 -15.33 16.22
CA LEU A 173 -1.62 -15.23 14.77
C LEU A 173 -0.15 -15.00 14.42
N GLN A 174 0.56 -16.08 14.05
CA GLN A 174 1.93 -16.02 13.55
C GLN A 174 1.95 -16.06 12.03
N VAL A 175 2.04 -14.89 11.39
CA VAL A 175 2.19 -14.77 9.93
C VAL A 175 3.54 -14.14 9.64
N ASP A 176 4.17 -14.57 8.54
CA ASP A 176 5.43 -14.00 8.07
C ASP A 176 5.30 -12.49 7.93
N ASP A 177 6.18 -11.75 8.60
CA ASP A 177 6.12 -10.29 8.58
C ASP A 177 6.78 -9.74 7.31
N PHE A 178 6.15 -8.73 6.73
CA PHE A 178 6.67 -7.99 5.59
C PHE A 178 6.36 -6.52 5.76
N LEU A 179 7.21 -5.69 5.16
CA LEU A 179 7.08 -4.26 5.30
C LEU A 179 5.90 -3.76 4.47
N CYS A 180 5.01 -2.95 5.07
CA CYS A 180 3.97 -2.19 4.35
C CYS A 180 4.59 -1.23 3.33
N HIS A 181 5.81 -0.77 3.59
CA HIS A 181 6.55 0.12 2.71
C HIS A 181 8.00 -0.31 2.60
N THR A 182 8.40 -0.87 1.45
CA THR A 182 9.80 -1.22 1.19
C THR A 182 10.49 -0.08 0.43
N GLN A 183 11.71 0.32 0.84
CA GLN A 183 12.57 1.17 0.00
C GLN A 183 12.93 0.48 -1.32
N ALA A 184 12.84 -0.84 -1.38
CA ALA A 184 13.02 -1.61 -2.61
C ALA A 184 11.94 -1.27 -3.66
N VAL A 185 10.68 -1.05 -3.25
CA VAL A 185 9.63 -0.57 -4.18
C VAL A 185 9.99 0.81 -4.73
N GLU A 186 10.49 1.73 -3.91
CA GLU A 186 10.93 3.06 -4.38
C GLU A 186 12.13 2.96 -5.34
N ARG A 187 13.12 2.11 -5.04
CA ARG A 187 14.25 1.83 -5.93
C ARG A 187 13.79 1.19 -7.23
N CYS A 188 12.83 0.27 -7.16
CA CYS A 188 12.27 -0.40 -8.33
C CYS A 188 11.64 0.61 -9.29
N VAL A 189 10.91 1.62 -8.81
CA VAL A 189 10.38 2.69 -9.67
C VAL A 189 11.51 3.41 -10.42
N LYS A 190 12.64 3.70 -9.76
CA LYS A 190 13.81 4.30 -10.41
C LYS A 190 14.41 3.37 -11.46
N SER A 191 14.62 2.10 -11.12
CA SER A 191 15.16 1.10 -12.04
C SER A 191 14.24 0.86 -13.24
N VAL A 192 12.93 0.76 -13.04
CA VAL A 192 11.94 0.64 -14.11
C VAL A 192 11.96 1.86 -15.01
N THR A 193 12.06 3.06 -14.45
CA THR A 193 12.19 4.31 -15.23
C THR A 193 13.46 4.31 -16.07
N GLU A 194 14.60 3.98 -15.46
CA GLU A 194 15.90 3.90 -16.15
C GLU A 194 15.89 2.85 -17.28
N VAL A 195 15.33 1.66 -17.02
CA VAL A 195 15.20 0.61 -18.03
C VAL A 195 14.24 1.04 -19.14
N SER A 196 13.14 1.71 -18.79
CA SER A 196 12.17 2.22 -19.77
C SER A 196 12.79 3.30 -20.67
N GLN A 197 13.72 4.11 -20.15
CA GLN A 197 14.44 5.10 -20.95
C GLN A 197 15.27 4.46 -22.08
N ARG A 198 15.80 3.25 -21.86
CA ARG A 198 16.61 2.52 -22.86
C ARG A 198 15.80 2.05 -24.07
N VAL A 199 14.47 2.09 -24.00
CA VAL A 199 13.56 1.66 -25.09
C VAL A 199 12.73 2.82 -25.65
N ILE A 200 13.10 4.07 -25.35
CA ILE A 200 12.48 5.25 -25.94
C ILE A 200 12.95 5.40 -27.38
N GLY A 201 12.01 5.49 -28.31
CA GLY A 201 12.26 5.65 -29.74
C GLY A 201 12.05 4.36 -30.55
N PRO A 202 11.71 4.46 -31.86
CA PRO A 202 11.38 3.30 -32.68
C PRO A 202 12.53 2.29 -32.80
N GLU A 203 13.75 2.78 -33.02
CA GLU A 203 14.93 1.92 -33.26
C GLU A 203 15.36 1.17 -31.99
N ALA A 204 15.46 1.87 -30.87
CA ALA A 204 15.83 1.27 -29.58
C ALA A 204 14.79 0.23 -29.13
N ARG A 205 13.49 0.51 -29.32
CA ARG A 205 12.42 -0.45 -29.06
C ARG A 205 12.52 -1.69 -29.97
N HIS A 206 12.77 -1.49 -31.26
CA HIS A 206 12.91 -2.59 -32.22
C HIS A 206 14.10 -3.50 -31.90
N GLY A 207 15.25 -2.91 -31.58
CA GLY A 207 16.44 -3.64 -31.13
C GLY A 207 16.18 -4.44 -29.86
N PHE A 208 15.50 -3.85 -28.87
CA PHE A 208 15.12 -4.55 -27.64
C PHE A 208 14.19 -5.74 -27.91
N ILE A 209 13.18 -5.58 -28.78
CA ILE A 209 12.27 -6.67 -29.16
C ILE A 209 13.03 -7.81 -29.84
N LYS A 210 13.90 -7.51 -30.82
CA LYS A 210 14.73 -8.51 -31.50
C LYS A 210 15.60 -9.29 -30.53
N ASN A 211 16.34 -8.61 -29.67
CA ASN A 211 17.19 -9.25 -28.66
C ASN A 211 16.36 -10.10 -27.68
N ARG A 212 15.15 -9.66 -27.32
CA ARG A 212 14.24 -10.43 -26.44
C ARG A 212 13.74 -11.71 -27.11
N ILE A 213 13.42 -11.67 -28.40
CA ILE A 213 13.00 -12.84 -29.18
C ILE A 213 14.16 -13.83 -29.28
N GLU A 214 15.35 -13.34 -29.61
CA GLU A 214 16.55 -14.16 -29.71
C GLU A 214 16.91 -14.83 -28.38
N SER A 215 16.91 -14.07 -27.28
CA SER A 215 17.11 -14.60 -25.93
C SER A 215 16.04 -15.63 -25.53
N ARG A 216 14.77 -15.42 -25.90
CA ARG A 216 13.69 -16.40 -25.66
C ARG A 216 13.90 -17.69 -26.43
N ASN A 217 14.39 -17.62 -27.66
CA ASN A 217 14.70 -18.80 -28.47
C ASN A 217 15.87 -19.61 -27.87
N GLN A 218 16.80 -18.94 -27.17
CA GLN A 218 17.90 -19.59 -26.47
C GLN A 218 17.50 -20.16 -25.09
N MET A 219 16.39 -19.69 -24.50
CA MET A 219 15.96 -20.18 -23.19
C MET A 219 15.26 -21.54 -23.30
N PRO A 220 15.62 -22.53 -22.46
CA PRO A 220 14.91 -23.81 -22.40
C PRO A 220 13.47 -23.62 -21.95
N SER A 221 12.56 -24.46 -22.46
CA SER A 221 11.19 -24.55 -21.94
C SER A 221 11.17 -25.34 -20.64
N PHE A 222 10.62 -24.76 -19.58
CA PHE A 222 10.46 -25.42 -18.29
C PHE A 222 8.98 -25.70 -18.02
N ASN A 223 8.69 -26.91 -17.55
CA ASN A 223 7.34 -27.34 -17.17
C ASN A 223 7.00 -26.93 -15.73
N TYR A 224 8.02 -26.76 -14.88
CA TYR A 224 7.85 -26.42 -13.46
C TYR A 224 8.79 -25.31 -13.02
N LYS A 225 8.32 -24.44 -12.12
CA LYS A 225 9.09 -23.30 -11.60
C LYS A 225 10.36 -23.72 -10.84
N SER A 226 10.38 -24.92 -10.27
CA SER A 226 11.57 -25.50 -9.63
C SER A 226 12.73 -25.76 -10.60
N GLN A 227 12.44 -26.00 -11.89
CA GLN A 227 13.47 -26.24 -12.91
C GLN A 227 14.21 -24.95 -13.32
N PHE A 228 13.66 -23.79 -12.96
CA PHE A 228 14.25 -22.48 -13.22
C PHE A 228 15.36 -22.15 -12.21
N PHE A 229 15.30 -22.72 -11.01
CA PHE A 229 16.30 -22.57 -9.97
C PHE A 229 17.21 -23.81 -9.99
N VAL A 230 18.07 -23.89 -11.00
CA VAL A 230 19.17 -24.86 -10.99
C VAL A 230 20.06 -24.52 -9.79
N LYS A 231 20.32 -25.50 -8.92
CA LYS A 231 21.23 -25.38 -7.76
C LYS A 231 22.65 -25.05 -8.20
#